data_AF-A0A286U5N6-F1
#
_entry.id   AF-A0A286U5N6-F1
#
_cell.length_a   1.000
_cell.length_b   1.000
_cell.length_c   1.000
_cell.angle_alpha   90.00
_cell.angle_beta   90.00
_cell.angle_gamma   90.00
#
_symmetry.space_group_name_H-M   'P 1'
#
loop_
_entity.id
_entity.type
_entity.pdbx_description
1 polymer ?
#
loop_
_entity_poly.entity_id
_entity_poly.type
_entity_poly.pdbx_seq_one_letter_code
_entity_poly.pdbx_strand_id
1 'polypeptide(L)'
;MPLTQDDPKFDKGLKSYTDPGSSIIDVNNQFDPNTLKKLKAILKPVFVTEQEANRPKCLKGTRVDLLQQIRIWAQRTDFPNVFTLTGKAGTGKSTVARTIAE
;
A
#
# COMPACT_ATOMS: atom_id res chain seq x y z
N MET A 1 9.55 18.36 -24.13
CA MET A 1 8.10 18.42 -23.84
C MET A 1 7.91 18.19 -22.36
N PRO A 2 7.46 19.18 -21.58
CA PRO A 2 7.18 18.96 -20.18
C PRO A 2 5.85 18.22 -20.08
N LEU A 3 5.87 17.00 -19.53
CA LEU A 3 4.67 16.30 -19.13
C LEU A 3 4.17 16.98 -17.85
N THR A 4 3.17 17.85 -18.00
CA THR A 4 2.35 18.31 -16.88
C THR A 4 1.70 17.07 -16.28
N GLN A 5 2.17 16.63 -15.12
CA GLN A 5 1.39 15.76 -14.27
C GLN A 5 0.26 16.63 -13.75
N ASP A 6 -0.95 16.41 -14.28
CA ASP A 6 -2.15 16.80 -13.57
C ASP A 6 -2.04 16.21 -12.15
N ASP A 7 -1.94 17.09 -11.16
CA ASP A 7 -2.02 16.70 -9.76
C ASP A 7 -3.27 15.83 -9.61
N PRO A 8 -3.18 14.64 -8.97
CA PRO A 8 -4.38 13.89 -8.66
C PRO A 8 -5.23 14.76 -7.74
N LYS A 9 -6.26 15.40 -8.31
CA LYS A 9 -7.38 15.93 -7.56
C LYS A 9 -7.92 14.76 -6.76
N PHE A 10 -7.55 14.74 -5.47
CA PHE A 10 -8.11 13.83 -4.49
C PHE A 10 -9.58 14.21 -4.42
N ASP A 11 -10.38 13.53 -5.23
CA ASP A 11 -11.80 13.79 -5.31
C ASP A 11 -12.37 13.55 -3.91
N LYS A 12 -12.84 14.63 -3.27
CA LYS A 12 -13.42 14.60 -1.92
C LYS A 12 -14.72 13.79 -1.85
N GLY A 13 -15.09 13.11 -2.94
CA GLY A 13 -16.30 12.32 -3.11
C GLY A 13 -16.24 10.87 -2.65
N LEU A 14 -15.13 10.36 -2.08
CA LEU A 14 -15.16 9.05 -1.45
C LEU A 14 -15.93 9.16 -0.12
N LYS A 15 -17.23 8.84 -0.16
CA LYS A 15 -18.08 8.72 1.03
C LYS A 15 -17.34 7.83 2.03
N SER A 16 -16.93 8.40 3.15
CA SER A 16 -16.32 7.68 4.25
C SER A 16 -17.29 6.58 4.68
N TYR A 17 -16.97 5.33 4.36
CA TYR A 17 -17.64 4.19 4.96
C TYR A 17 -17.11 4.07 6.38
N THR A 18 -17.86 4.63 7.33
CA THR A 18 -17.59 4.48 8.75
C THR A 18 -18.25 3.18 9.19
N ASP A 19 -17.45 2.16 9.50
CA ASP A 19 -17.95 0.91 10.10
C ASP A 19 -18.43 1.23 11.53
N PRO A 20 -19.74 1.14 11.83
CA PRO A 20 -20.29 1.42 13.15
C PRO A 20 -19.97 0.25 14.08
N GLY A 21 -18.70 0.16 14.47
CA GLY A 21 -18.15 -0.92 15.29
C GLY A 21 -16.63 -0.86 15.49
N SER A 22 -15.92 0.01 14.77
CA SER A 22 -14.47 0.16 14.91
C SER A 22 -14.11 0.99 16.15
N SER A 23 -14.15 0.36 17.33
CA SER A 23 -13.35 0.83 18.46
C SER A 23 -11.90 0.81 18.01
N ILE A 24 -11.23 1.96 18.06
CA ILE A 24 -9.79 2.07 17.82
C ILE A 24 -9.12 1.21 18.88
N ILE A 25 -8.75 -0.02 18.52
CA ILE A 25 -8.05 -0.93 19.41
C ILE A 25 -6.63 -0.38 19.50
N ASP A 26 -6.22 0.11 20.67
CA ASP A 26 -4.82 0.39 20.94
C ASP A 26 -4.02 -0.88 20.64
N VAL A 27 -3.27 -0.86 19.55
CA VAL A 27 -2.46 -2.00 19.08
C VAL A 27 -1.20 -2.09 19.93
N ASN A 28 -1.37 -2.27 21.25
CA ASN A 28 -0.32 -2.78 22.12
C ASN A 28 -0.13 -4.24 21.73
N ASN A 29 0.81 -4.40 20.80
CA ASN A 29 1.12 -5.57 20.00
C ASN A 29 1.59 -6.76 20.86
N GLN A 30 0.68 -7.46 21.53
CA GLN A 30 0.90 -8.85 21.90
C GLN A 30 0.58 -9.71 20.67
N PHE A 31 1.60 -9.96 19.87
CA PHE A 31 1.53 -10.90 18.77
C PHE A 31 1.34 -12.32 19.34
N ASP A 32 0.10 -12.78 19.39
CA ASP A 32 -0.23 -14.16 19.78
C ASP A 32 0.13 -15.13 18.63
N PRO A 33 1.09 -16.06 18.82
CA PRO A 33 1.47 -17.04 17.81
C PRO A 33 0.30 -17.91 17.34
N ASN A 34 -0.70 -18.11 18.20
CA ASN A 34 -1.89 -18.89 17.89
C ASN A 34 -2.80 -18.15 16.89
N THR A 35 -2.91 -16.82 17.03
CA THR A 35 -3.60 -15.95 16.06
C THR A 35 -2.95 -16.05 14.69
N LEU A 36 -1.61 -15.98 14.59
CA LEU A 36 -0.92 -16.15 13.31
C LEU A 36 -1.19 -17.53 12.68
N LYS A 37 -1.13 -18.60 13.48
CA LYS A 37 -1.41 -19.97 13.00
C LYS A 37 -2.83 -20.09 12.45
N LYS A 38 -3.81 -19.54 13.16
CA LYS A 38 -5.22 -19.50 12.74
C LYS A 38 -5.38 -18.71 11.43
N LEU A 39 -4.79 -17.52 11.33
CA LEU A 39 -4.83 -16.69 10.13
C LEU A 39 -4.22 -17.40 8.92
N LYS A 40 -3.06 -18.06 9.08
CA LYS A 40 -2.44 -18.85 8.00
C LYS A 40 -3.34 -19.99 7.52
N ALA A 41 -4.00 -20.69 8.45
CA ALA A 41 -4.91 -21.79 8.11
C ALA A 41 -6.16 -21.31 7.34
N ILE A 42 -6.71 -20.15 7.71
CA ILE A 42 -7.89 -19.56 7.07
C ILE A 42 -7.54 -18.94 5.71
N LEU A 43 -6.52 -18.07 5.68
CA LEU A 43 -6.18 -17.28 4.50
C LEU A 43 -5.43 -18.08 3.45
N LYS A 44 -4.78 -19.19 3.83
CA LYS A 44 -4.00 -20.07 2.96
C LYS A 44 -3.07 -19.25 2.03
N PRO A 45 -2.13 -18.48 2.61
CA PRO A 45 -1.31 -17.56 1.83
C PRO A 45 -0.50 -18.30 0.78
N VAL A 46 -0.34 -17.68 -0.39
CA VAL A 46 0.50 -18.20 -1.47
C VAL A 46 1.96 -17.92 -1.12
N PHE A 47 2.80 -18.95 -1.22
CA PHE A 47 4.24 -18.78 -1.10
C PHE A 47 4.79 -18.08 -2.34
N VAL A 48 5.46 -16.96 -2.12
CA VAL A 48 6.16 -16.21 -3.16
C VAL A 48 7.56 -16.81 -3.31
N THR A 49 7.96 -17.16 -4.54
CA THR A 49 9.31 -17.67 -4.79
C THR A 49 10.35 -16.58 -4.53
N GLU A 50 11.59 -16.96 -4.20
CA GLU A 50 12.67 -15.99 -4.01
C GLU A 50 12.88 -15.10 -5.25
N GLN A 51 12.75 -15.68 -6.45
CA GLN A 51 12.85 -14.94 -7.71
C GLN A 51 11.74 -13.87 -7.85
N GLU A 52 10.52 -14.18 -7.43
CA GLU A 52 9.41 -13.23 -7.48
C GLU A 52 9.55 -12.14 -6.41
N ALA A 53 9.99 -12.52 -5.21
CA ALA A 53 10.25 -11.61 -4.10
C ALA A 53 11.38 -10.63 -4.42
N ASN A 54 12.42 -11.09 -5.13
CA ASN A 54 13.59 -10.30 -5.52
C ASN A 54 13.44 -9.59 -6.87
N ARG A 55 12.20 -9.44 -7.39
CA ARG A 55 11.97 -8.67 -8.61
C ARG A 55 12.45 -7.21 -8.45
N PRO A 56 12.90 -6.58 -9.55
CA PRO A 56 13.41 -5.21 -9.51
C PRO A 56 12.43 -4.22 -8.89
N LYS A 57 12.98 -3.31 -8.10
CA LYS A 57 12.30 -2.17 -7.47
C LYS A 57 12.54 -0.90 -8.28
N CYS A 58 12.02 0.23 -7.81
CA CYS A 58 12.36 1.52 -8.38
C CYS A 58 13.87 1.73 -8.29
N LEU A 59 14.47 2.21 -9.38
CA LEU A 59 15.87 2.62 -9.38
C LEU A 59 16.06 3.78 -8.40
N LYS A 60 17.23 3.83 -7.76
CA LYS A 60 17.59 4.91 -6.84
C LYS A 60 17.42 6.26 -7.52
N GLY A 61 16.76 7.20 -6.84
CA GLY A 61 16.51 8.55 -7.37
C GLY A 61 15.34 8.65 -8.37
N THR A 62 14.62 7.57 -8.64
CA THR A 62 13.40 7.62 -9.46
C THR A 62 12.16 7.61 -8.59
N ARG A 63 11.07 8.23 -9.07
CA ARG A 63 9.76 8.22 -8.40
C ARG A 63 9.79 8.71 -6.94
N VAL A 64 10.76 9.54 -6.58
CA VAL A 64 11.03 9.99 -5.19
C VAL A 64 9.78 10.60 -4.57
N ASP A 65 9.18 11.58 -5.24
CA ASP A 65 8.01 12.30 -4.72
C ASP A 65 6.80 11.36 -4.54
N LEU A 66 6.56 10.48 -5.52
CA LEU A 66 5.47 9.50 -5.46
C LEU A 66 5.67 8.52 -4.29
N LEU A 67 6.88 8.00 -4.11
CA LEU A 67 7.19 7.09 -3.00
C LEU A 67 7.01 7.80 -1.65
N GLN A 68 7.40 9.06 -1.56
CA GLN A 68 7.19 9.87 -0.35
C GLN A 68 5.70 10.09 -0.07
N GLN A 69 4.90 10.43 -1.09
CA GLN A 69 3.44 10.59 -0.95
C GLN A 69 2.77 9.31 -0.43
N ILE A 70 3.13 8.14 -0.98
CA ILE A 70 2.58 6.86 -0.55
C ILE A 70 2.97 6.55 0.90
N ARG A 71 4.22 6.82 1.30
CA ARG A 71 4.67 6.63 2.69
C ARG A 71 3.92 7.53 3.67
N ILE A 72 3.73 8.79 3.32
CA ILE A 72 2.94 9.73 4.12
C ILE A 72 1.51 9.23 4.24
N TRP A 73 0.89 8.84 3.12
CA TRP A 73 -0.45 8.27 3.11
C TRP A 73 -0.56 7.04 4.04
N ALA A 74 0.39 6.10 3.96
CA ALA A 74 0.39 4.87 4.76
C ALA A 74 0.55 5.10 6.27
N GLN A 75 1.11 6.23 6.69
CA GLN A 75 1.31 6.59 8.09
C GLN A 75 0.14 7.37 8.68
N ARG A 76 -0.82 7.80 7.86
CA ARG A 76 -1.90 8.68 8.27
C ARG A 76 -3.19 7.91 8.52
N THR A 77 -3.77 8.12 9.69
CA THR A 77 -5.06 7.54 10.08
C THR A 77 -6.25 8.37 9.60
N ASP A 78 -6.01 9.60 9.14
CA ASP A 78 -7.01 10.52 8.59
C ASP A 78 -7.20 10.37 7.06
N PHE A 79 -6.52 9.41 6.44
CA PHE A 79 -6.59 9.13 5.00
C PHE A 79 -7.37 7.85 4.73
N PRO A 80 -7.93 7.67 3.52
CA PRO A 80 -8.55 6.41 3.15
C PRO A 80 -7.55 5.25 3.26
N ASN A 81 -7.99 4.11 3.79
CA ASN A 81 -7.14 2.91 3.97
C ASN A 81 -6.76 2.21 2.65
N VAL A 82 -7.19 2.73 1.49
CA VAL A 82 -6.86 2.20 0.17
C VAL A 82 -6.27 3.29 -0.71
N PHE A 83 -5.05 3.04 -1.21
CA PHE A 83 -4.39 3.87 -2.22
C PHE A 83 -4.42 3.18 -3.58
N THR A 84 -4.94 3.86 -4.60
CA THR A 84 -4.97 3.33 -5.97
C THR A 84 -3.97 4.07 -6.85
N LEU A 85 -3.02 3.33 -7.43
CA LEU A 85 -2.07 3.85 -8.42
C LEU A 85 -2.50 3.48 -9.83
N THR A 86 -2.97 4.44 -10.61
CA THR A 86 -3.44 4.25 -11.99
C THR A 86 -2.43 4.75 -13.03
N GLY A 87 -2.50 4.23 -14.25
CA GLY A 87 -1.67 4.68 -15.36
C GLY A 87 -1.50 3.65 -16.46
N LYS A 88 -0.93 4.06 -17.59
CA LYS A 88 -0.71 3.21 -18.79
C LYS A 88 0.06 1.93 -18.46
N ALA A 89 -0.14 0.87 -19.24
CA ALA A 89 0.68 -0.33 -19.17
C ALA A 89 2.18 0.01 -19.34
N GLY A 90 3.06 -0.70 -18.65
CA GLY A 90 4.52 -0.49 -18.74
C GLY A 90 5.07 0.70 -17.93
N THR A 91 4.26 1.49 -17.22
CA THR A 91 4.75 2.64 -16.44
C THR A 91 5.41 2.30 -15.10
N GLY A 92 5.52 1.01 -14.77
CA GLY A 92 6.18 0.54 -13.55
C GLY A 92 5.31 0.61 -12.28
N LYS A 93 3.98 0.63 -12.38
CA LYS A 93 3.07 0.64 -11.20
C LYS A 93 3.36 -0.50 -10.21
N SER A 94 3.50 -1.72 -10.71
CA SER A 94 3.84 -2.89 -9.88
C SER A 94 5.27 -2.81 -9.32
N THR A 95 6.16 -2.05 -9.96
CA THR A 95 7.52 -1.79 -9.46
C THR A 95 7.49 -0.80 -8.30
N VAL A 96 6.63 0.23 -8.35
CA VAL A 96 6.37 1.13 -7.22
C VAL A 96 5.80 0.36 -6.03
N ALA A 97 4.79 -0.48 -6.25
CA ALA A 97 4.20 -1.31 -5.18
C ALA A 97 5.26 -2.22 -4.51
N ARG A 98 6.13 -2.87 -5.29
CA ARG A 98 7.25 -3.68 -4.76
C ARG A 98 8.30 -2.89 -3.98
N THR A 99 8.44 -1.60 -4.28
CA THR A 99 9.36 -0.71 -3.57
C THR A 99 8.79 -0.29 -2.22
N ILE A 100 7.46 -0.21 -2.09
CA ILE A 100 6.78 0.16 -0.85
C ILE A 100 6.60 -1.04 0.09
N ALA A 101 6.42 -2.25 -0.46
CA ALA A 101 6.17 -3.47 0.31
C ALA A 101 7.42 -4.10 0.96
N GLU A 102 8.58 -3.49 0.77
CA GLU A 102 9.85 -3.89 1.42
C GLU A 102 9.95 -3.24 2.80
#